data_AF-A0A2H3KRH9-F1
#
_entry.id   AF-A0A2H3KRH9-F1
#
_cell.length_a   1.000
_cell.length_b   1.000
_cell.length_c   1.000
_cell.angle_alpha   90.00
_cell.angle_beta   90.00
_cell.angle_gamma   90.00
#
_symmetry.space_group_name_H-M   'P 1'
#
loop_
_entity.id
_entity.type
_entity.pdbx_description
1 polymer ?
#
loop_
_entity_poly.entity_id
_entity_poly.type
_entity_poly.pdbx_seq_one_letter_code
_entity_poly.pdbx_strand_id
1 'polypeptide(L)' 'MGDDFEGREIAIIDLLDRALDKGVFLWGELTLSIADVDLVYVGLKALICSVDTADKMRNAAWYQLVEHQRELEA' A
#
# COMPACT_ATOMS: atom_id res chain seq x y z
N MET A 1 -14.40 -5.94 35.40
CA MET A 1 -13.17 -5.34 34.82
C MET A 1 -12.94 -5.88 33.40
N GLY A 2 -13.98 -5.96 32.55
CA GLY A 2 -13.93 -6.63 31.25
C GLY A 2 -14.11 -5.72 30.01
N ASP A 3 -14.61 -4.49 30.18
CA ASP A 3 -14.98 -3.61 29.05
C ASP A 3 -13.79 -2.96 28.31
N ASP A 4 -12.60 -2.91 28.92
CA ASP A 4 -11.46 -2.16 28.37
C ASP A 4 -10.83 -2.84 27.13
N PHE A 5 -11.04 -4.15 26.97
CA PHE A 5 -10.51 -4.91 25.84
C PHE A 5 -11.39 -4.80 24.60
N GLU A 6 -12.73 -4.82 24.74
CA GLU A 6 -13.65 -4.68 23.61
C GLU A 6 -13.54 -3.30 22.96
N GLY A 7 -13.45 -2.23 23.76
CA GLY A 7 -13.27 -0.87 23.24
C GLY A 7 -11.94 -0.69 22.49
N ARG A 8 -10.88 -1.40 22.90
CA ARG A 8 -9.56 -1.33 22.27
C ARG A 8 -9.49 -2.13 20.97
N GLU A 9 -10.13 -3.28 20.90
CA GLU A 9 -10.18 -4.12 19.71
C GLU A 9 -10.94 -3.41 18.57
N ILE A 10 -12.06 -2.76 18.90
CA ILE A 10 -12.83 -1.92 17.96
C ILE A 10 -11.96 -0.77 17.42
N ALA A 11 -11.16 -0.12 18.28
CA ALA A 11 -10.30 0.98 17.85
C ALA A 11 -9.17 0.55 16.90
N ILE A 12 -8.62 -0.66 17.05
CA ILE A 12 -7.58 -1.20 16.15
C ILE A 12 -8.20 -1.59 14.82
N ILE A 13 -9.37 -2.22 14.82
CA ILE A 13 -10.11 -2.57 13.62
C ILE A 13 -10.45 -1.31 12.81
N ASP A 14 -10.97 -0.27 13.45
CA ASP A 14 -11.31 0.99 12.80
C ASP A 14 -10.10 1.73 12.21
N LEU A 15 -8.93 1.58 12.85
CA LEU A 15 -7.67 2.12 12.36
C LEU A 15 -7.16 1.33 11.16
N LEU A 16 -7.21 0.00 11.23
CA LEU A 16 -6.80 -0.89 10.15
C LEU A 16 -7.68 -0.67 8.91
N ASP A 17 -8.99 -0.59 9.08
CA ASP A 17 -9.93 -0.40 7.99
C ASP A 17 -9.68 0.93 7.24
N ARG A 18 -9.54 2.02 7.99
CA ARG A 18 -9.17 3.34 7.40
C ARG A 18 -7.80 3.32 6.73
N ALA A 19 -6.83 2.61 7.29
CA ALA A 19 -5.51 2.48 6.71
C ALA A 19 -5.55 1.71 5.39
N LEU A 20 -6.34 0.63 5.30
CA LEU A 20 -6.52 -0.16 4.08
C LEU A 20 -7.32 0.58 3.00
N ASP A 21 -8.30 1.40 3.39
CA ASP A 21 -9.08 2.24 2.48
C ASP A 21 -8.24 3.30 1.78
N LYS A 22 -7.36 3.98 2.53
CA LYS A 22 -6.45 4.99 1.97
C LYS A 22 -5.21 4.38 1.33
N GLY A 23 -4.82 3.20 1.78
CA GLY A 23 -3.57 2.55 1.45
C GLY A 23 -2.41 3.01 2.34
N VAL A 24 -1.58 2.05 2.74
CA VAL A 24 -0.37 2.25 3.54
C VAL A 24 0.86 1.88 2.71
N PHE A 25 1.82 2.79 2.58
CA PHE A 25 3.11 2.49 1.99
C PHE A 25 4.06 1.90 3.04
N LEU A 26 4.49 0.66 2.81
CA LEU A 26 5.52 -0.01 3.59
C LEU A 26 6.86 0.08 2.88
N TRP A 27 7.88 0.50 3.65
CA TRP A 27 9.27 0.61 3.21
C TRP A 27 10.08 -0.34 4.06
N GLY A 28 10.66 -1.34 3.43
CA GLY A 28 11.54 -2.31 4.07
C GLY A 28 12.87 -2.35 3.35
N GLU A 29 13.94 -2.65 4.08
CA GLU A 29 15.26 -2.86 3.51
C GLU A 29 15.91 -4.06 4.20
N LEU A 30 16.66 -4.86 3.45
CA LEU A 30 17.49 -5.92 4.02
C LEU A 30 18.77 -6.06 3.20
N THR A 31 19.84 -6.42 3.90
CA THR A 31 21.13 -6.74 3.28
C THR A 31 21.47 -8.20 3.56
N LEU A 32 21.82 -8.94 2.52
CA LEU A 32 22.32 -10.31 2.63
C LEU A 32 23.84 -10.29 2.63
N SER A 33 24.40 -10.82 3.71
CA SER A 33 25.84 -10.79 3.96
C SER A 33 26.38 -12.22 4.11
N ILE A 34 27.58 -12.46 3.61
CA ILE A 34 28.30 -13.75 3.78
C ILE A 34 29.70 -13.42 4.29
N ALA A 35 30.11 -14.07 5.38
CA ALA A 35 31.43 -13.89 5.99
C ALA A 35 31.80 -12.40 6.22
N ASP A 36 30.88 -11.64 6.85
CA ASP A 36 31.02 -10.20 7.12
C ASP A 36 31.11 -9.30 5.88
N VAL A 37 30.85 -9.83 4.68
CA VAL A 37 30.77 -9.03 3.45
C VAL A 37 29.33 -8.89 3.01
N ASP A 38 28.87 -7.64 2.89
CA ASP A 38 27.57 -7.30 2.31
C ASP A 38 27.59 -7.55 0.81
N LEU A 39 26.72 -8.45 0.33
CA LEU A 39 26.69 -8.87 -1.08
C LEU A 39 25.50 -8.30 -1.82
N VAL A 40 24.33 -8.29 -1.18
CA VAL A 40 23.08 -7.92 -1.84
C VAL A 40 22.28 -7.02 -0.94
N TYR A 41 22.00 -5.81 -1.42
CA TYR A 41 21.03 -4.90 -0.82
C TYR A 41 19.68 -5.05 -1.53
N VAL A 42 18.60 -5.17 -0.76
CA VAL A 42 17.24 -5.24 -1.26
C VAL A 42 16.39 -4.18 -0.57
N GLY A 43 15.88 -3.23 -1.36
CA GLY A 43 14.82 -2.31 -0.94
C GLY A 43 13.46 -2.81 -1.36
N LEU A 44 12.53 -2.97 -0.42
CA LEU A 44 11.14 -3.31 -0.64
C LEU A 44 10.26 -2.07 -0.45
N LYS A 45 9.49 -1.72 -1.48
CA LYS A 45 8.40 -0.75 -1.38
C LYS A 45 7.11 -1.49 -1.70
N ALA A 46 6.19 -1.54 -0.76
CA ALA A 46 4.90 -2.20 -0.91
C ALA A 46 3.78 -1.22 -0.59
N LEU A 47 2.71 -1.22 -1.38
CA LEU A 47 1.45 -0.56 -1.02
C LEU A 47 0.51 -1.63 -0.48
N ILE A 48 0.06 -1.48 0.76
CA ILE A 48 -0.97 -2.32 1.35
C ILE A 48 -2.28 -1.53 1.34
N CYS A 49 -3.27 -2.00 0.61
CA CYS A 49 -4.60 -1.41 0.55
C CYS A 49 -5.64 -2.50 0.36
N SER A 50 -6.92 -2.13 0.45
CA SER A 50 -8.00 -3.04 0.05
C SER A 50 -7.89 -3.39 -1.45
N VAL A 51 -8.42 -4.55 -1.83
CA VAL A 51 -8.42 -4.99 -3.24
C VAL A 51 -9.16 -3.98 -4.12
N ASP A 52 -10.28 -3.44 -3.63
CA ASP A 52 -11.04 -2.42 -4.35
C ASP A 52 -10.22 -1.14 -4.59
N THR A 53 -9.44 -0.69 -3.60
CA THR A 53 -8.55 0.46 -3.75
C THR A 53 -7.41 0.15 -4.73
N ALA A 54 -6.85 -1.07 -4.68
CA ALA A 54 -5.82 -1.50 -5.63
C ALA A 54 -6.35 -1.52 -7.08
N ASP A 55 -7.56 -2.02 -7.31
CA ASP A 55 -8.18 -2.08 -8.64
C ASP A 55 -8.54 -0.68 -9.15
N LYS A 56 -9.06 0.21 -8.29
CA LYS A 56 -9.27 1.62 -8.65
C LYS A 56 -7.97 2.31 -9.07
N MET A 57 -6.88 2.14 -8.32
CA MET A 57 -5.58 2.73 -8.65
C MET A 57 -5.00 2.17 -9.94
N ARG A 58 -5.12 0.85 -10.17
CA ARG A 58 -4.67 0.19 -11.40
C ARG A 58 -5.44 0.69 -12.61
N ASN A 59 -6.76 0.86 -12.50
CA ASN A 59 -7.62 1.27 -13.59
C ASN A 59 -7.57 2.79 -13.85
N ALA A 60 -7.33 3.60 -12.82
CA ALA A 60 -7.13 5.05 -12.96
C ALA A 60 -5.92 5.39 -13.85
N ALA A 61 -4.89 4.55 -13.83
CA ALA A 61 -3.72 4.71 -14.72
C ALA A 61 -4.08 4.58 -16.22
N TRP A 62 -5.14 3.83 -16.57
CA TRP A 62 -5.55 3.62 -17.96
C TRP A 62 -6.43 4.75 -18.50
N TYR A 63 -7.22 5.43 -17.66
CA TYR A 63 -8.06 6.54 -18.11
C TYR A 63 -7.27 7.81 -18.39
N GLN A 64 -6.28 8.14 -17.54
CA GLN A 64 -5.46 9.34 -17.73
C GLN A 64 -4.57 9.28 -18.99
N LEU A 65 -4.19 8.09 -19.45
CA LEU A 65 -3.40 7.92 -20.67
C LEU A 65 -4.24 7.94 -21.95
N VAL A 66 -5.49 7.48 -21.89
CA VAL A 66 -6.36 7.34 -23.07
C VAL A 66 -7.11 8.64 -23.41
N GLU A 67 -7.40 9.51 -22.43
CA GLU A 67 -8.15 10.75 -22.66
C GLU A 67 -7.35 11.85 -23.39
N HIS A 68 -6.02 11.91 -23.23
CA HIS A 68 -5.19 12.91 -23.91
C HIS A 68 -5.14 12.77 -25.44
N GLN A 69 -5.44 11.58 -25.98
CA GLN A 69 -5.39 11.36 -27.43
C GLN A 69 -6.64 11.89 -28.16
N ARG A 70 -7.78 12.07 -27.48
CA ARG A 70 -9.01 12.56 -28.12
C ARG A 70 -9.01 14.08 -28.37
N GLU A 71 -8.21 14.84 -27.63
CA GLU A 71 -8.13 16.30 -27.81
C GLU A 71 -7.17 16.70 -28.92
N LEU A 72 -6.27 15.80 -29.37
CA LEU A 72 -5.30 16.08 -30.43
C LEU A 72 -5.81 15.72 -31.84
N GLU A 73 -6.91 14.97 -31.94
CA GLU A 73 -7.55 14.59 -33.22
C GLU A 73 -8.83 15.39 -33.53
N ALA A 74 -9.16 16.41 -32.73
CA ALA A 74 -10.29 17.32 -32.94
C ALA A 74 -9.81 18.69 -33.46
#